data_AF-A0A2V7ARQ7-F1
#
_entry.id   AF-A0A2V7ARQ7-F1
#
_cell.length_a   1.000
_cell.length_b   1.000
_cell.length_c   1.000
_cell.angle_alpha   90.00
_cell.angle_beta   90.00
_cell.angle_gamma   90.00
#
_symmetry.space_group_name_H-M   'P 1'
#
loop_
_entity.id
_entity.type
_entity.pdbx_description
1 polymer ?
#
loop_
_entity_poly.entity_id
_entity_poly.type
_entity_poly.pdbx_seq_one_letter_code
_entity_poly.pdbx_strand_id
1 'polypeptide(L)' 'MNIDEAAALAERLRAEGKRIVLANGCFDLLHVGHVRYLGAARRLGDVLFVGINSDATVS' A
#
# COMPACT_ATOMS: atom_id res chain seq x y z
N MET A 1 -8.05 -6.21 -8.75
CA MET A 1 -8.64 -5.61 -7.55
C MET A 1 -9.05 -4.21 -7.89
N ASN A 2 -10.34 -3.93 -7.95
CA ASN A 2 -10.87 -2.56 -8.05
C ASN A 2 -10.96 -1.92 -6.64
N ILE A 3 -11.37 -0.65 -6.58
CA ILE A 3 -11.47 0.08 -5.30
C ILE A 3 -12.51 -0.55 -4.37
N ASP A 4 -13.63 -1.02 -4.90
CA ASP A 4 -14.70 -1.64 -4.10
C ASP A 4 -14.26 -2.96 -3.47
N GLU A 5 -13.54 -3.79 -4.24
CA GLU A 5 -12.92 -5.03 -3.77
C GLU A 5 -11.85 -4.76 -2.69
N ALA A 6 -11.05 -3.70 -2.87
CA ALA A 6 -10.06 -3.28 -1.89
C ALA A 6 -10.73 -2.77 -0.59
N ALA A 7 -11.83 -2.02 -0.71
CA ALA A 7 -12.60 -1.54 0.43
C ALA A 7 -13.25 -2.70 1.20
N ALA A 8 -13.88 -3.64 0.50
CA ALA A 8 -14.47 -4.84 1.12
C ALA A 8 -13.41 -5.68 1.85
N LEU A 9 -12.22 -5.82 1.26
CA LEU A 9 -11.09 -6.48 1.92
C LEU A 9 -10.64 -5.72 3.17
N ALA A 10 -10.53 -4.39 3.11
CA ALA A 10 -10.12 -3.57 4.24
C ALA A 10 -11.11 -3.67 5.41
N GLU A 11 -12.42 -3.64 5.14
CA GLU A 11 -13.45 -3.81 6.16
C GLU A 11 -13.36 -5.18 6.85
N ARG A 12 -13.17 -6.25 6.07
CA ARG A 12 -12.96 -7.59 6.65
C ARG A 12 -11.72 -7.64 7.53
N LEU A 13 -10.60 -7.09 7.08
CA LEU A 13 -9.35 -7.06 7.86
C LEU A 13 -9.48 -6.23 9.14
N ARG A 14 -10.21 -5.11 9.10
CA ARG A 14 -10.54 -4.31 10.30
C ARG A 14 -11.41 -5.09 11.28
N ALA A 15 -12.41 -5.82 10.78
CA ALA A 15 -13.25 -6.68 11.61
C ALA A 15 -12.44 -7.83 12.27
N GLU A 16 -11.37 -8.29 11.63
CA GLU A 16 -10.39 -9.23 12.20
C GLU A 16 -9.41 -8.57 13.21
N GLY A 17 -9.55 -7.26 13.47
CA GLY A 17 -8.67 -6.50 14.37
C GLY A 17 -7.28 -6.18 13.81
N LYS A 18 -7.07 -6.38 12.49
CA LYS A 18 -5.77 -6.15 11.85
C LYS A 18 -5.51 -4.67 11.62
N ARG A 19 -4.29 -4.23 11.91
CA ARG A 19 -3.79 -2.90 11.58
C ARG A 19 -3.38 -2.85 10.10
N ILE A 20 -4.11 -2.07 9.33
CA ILE A 20 -3.81 -1.83 7.92
C ILE A 20 -2.90 -0.60 7.81
N VAL A 21 -1.79 -0.74 7.10
CA VAL A 21 -0.88 0.33 6.72
C VAL A 21 -1.10 0.62 5.24
N LEU A 22 -1.18 1.89 4.86
CA LEU A 22 -1.26 2.32 3.48
C LEU A 22 0.04 3.02 3.08
N ALA A 23 0.61 2.60 1.96
CA ALA A 23 1.67 3.31 1.27
C ALA A 23 1.20 3.62 -0.15
N ASN A 24 1.59 4.76 -0.70
CA ASN A 24 1.31 5.12 -2.08
C ASN A 24 2.57 5.65 -2.77
N GLY A 25 2.66 5.47 -4.08
CA GLY A 25 3.79 5.94 -4.86
C GLY A 25 3.71 5.52 -6.32
N CYS A 26 4.51 6.15 -7.18
CA CYS A 26 4.65 5.75 -8.58
C CYS A 26 5.47 4.45 -8.70
N PHE A 27 6.46 4.26 -7.82
CA PHE A 27 7.35 3.10 -7.76
C PHE A 27 8.01 2.73 -9.10
N ASP A 28 8.27 3.73 -9.96
CA ASP A 28 8.99 3.52 -11.21
C ASP A 28 10.40 2.98 -10.93
N LEU A 29 10.83 2.04 -11.77
CA LEU A 29 12.05 1.24 -11.63
C LEU A 29 12.35 0.88 -10.17
N LEU A 30 11.61 -0.09 -9.62
CA LEU A 30 11.76 -0.58 -8.24
C LEU A 30 13.24 -0.72 -7.83
N HIS A 31 13.72 0.25 -7.05
CA HIS A 31 15.10 0.29 -6.57
C HIS A 31 15.13 0.13 -5.05
N VAL A 32 16.34 0.02 -4.50
CA VAL A 32 16.58 -0.24 -3.08
C VAL A 32 15.86 0.75 -2.13
N GLY A 33 15.62 1.98 -2.58
CA GLY A 33 14.86 2.98 -1.83
C GLY A 33 13.42 2.56 -1.59
N HIS A 34 12.71 2.14 -2.65
CA HIS A 34 11.34 1.64 -2.57
C HIS A 34 11.24 0.37 -1.71
N VAL A 35 12.19 -0.55 -1.84
CA VAL A 35 12.22 -1.78 -1.01
C VAL A 35 12.37 -1.44 0.46
N ARG A 36 13.28 -0.51 0.81
CA ARG A 36 13.47 -0.08 2.20
C ARG A 36 12.24 0.66 2.73
N TYR A 37 11.64 1.52 1.93
CA TYR A 37 10.41 2.24 2.25
C TYR A 37 9.23 1.29 2.51
N LEU A 38 8.92 0.40 1.56
CA LEU A 38 7.84 -0.58 1.70
C LEU A 38 8.12 -1.57 2.84
N GLY A 39 9.38 -1.96 3.01
CA GLY A 39 9.80 -2.80 4.14
C GLY A 39 9.58 -2.10 5.48
N ALA A 40 9.84 -0.79 5.58
CA ALA A 40 9.53 -0.01 6.77
C ALA A 40 8.03 0.11 7.00
N ALA A 41 7.26 0.42 5.97
CA ALA A 41 5.80 0.51 6.04
C ALA A 41 5.17 -0.82 6.51
N ARG A 42 5.63 -1.95 5.98
CA ARG A 42 5.15 -3.29 6.36
C ARG A 42 5.34 -3.60 7.85
N ARG A 43 6.33 -3.00 8.53
CA ARG A 43 6.58 -3.21 9.96
C ARG A 43 5.61 -2.44 10.88
N LEU A 44 4.84 -1.49 10.34
CA LEU A 44 3.95 -0.63 11.13
C LEU A 44 2.57 -1.27 11.40
N GLY A 45 2.27 -2.40 10.78
CA GLY A 45 1.01 -3.11 10.96
C GLY A 45 1.01 -4.52 10.39
N ASP A 46 -0.17 -5.11 10.33
CA ASP A 46 -0.37 -6.50 9.96
C ASP A 46 -0.48 -6.68 8.44
N VAL A 47 -1.05 -5.67 7.77
CA VAL A 47 -1.28 -5.70 6.32
C VAL A 47 -0.84 -4.38 5.70
N LEU A 48 -0.07 -4.45 4.61
CA LEU A 48 0.36 -3.29 3.83
C LEU A 48 -0.44 -3.24 2.52
N PHE A 49 -1.19 -2.17 2.33
CA PHE A 49 -1.81 -1.82 1.06
C PHE A 49 -0.88 -0.86 0.33
N VAL A 50 -0.60 -1.14 -0.95
CA VAL A 50 0.28 -0.31 -1.78
C VAL A 50 -0.53 0.23 -2.96
N GLY A 51 -0.80 1.53 -2.94
CA GLY A 51 -1.38 2.24 -4.07
C GLY A 51 -0.30 2.59 -5.08
N ILE A 52 -0.41 2.03 -6.28
CA ILE A 52 0.46 2.39 -7.41
C ILE A 52 -0.21 3.54 -8.16
N ASN A 53 0.39 4.72 -8.09
CA ASN A 53 -0.08 5.88 -8.82
C ASN A 53 0.47 5.80 -10.25
N SER A 54 -0.37 6.03 -11.27
CA SER A 54 0.12 6.26 -12.62
C SER A 54 0.84 7.61 -12.67
N ASP A 55 1.99 7.66 -13.32
CA ASP A 55 2.77 8.88 -13.45
C ASP A 55 2.03 9.90 -14.33
N ALA A 56 1.32 10.83 -13.70
CA ALA A 56 0.60 11.92 -14.36
C ALA A 56 1.17 13.29 -13.99
N THR A 57 2.20 13.39 -13.15
CA THR A 57 2.82 14.69 -12.80
C THR A 57 4.23 14.50 -12.23
N VAL A 58 5.23 14.61 -13.10
CA VAL A 58 6.53 15.18 -12.76
C VAL A 58 6.82 16.25 -13.81
N SER A 59 6.42 17.49 -13.51
CA SER A 59 6.82 18.71 -14.23
C SER A 59 7.22 19.76 -13.21
#